data_AF-A0A2N0Q1I4-F1
#
_entry.id   AF-A0A2N0Q1I4-F1
#
_cell.length_a   1.000
_cell.length_b   1.000
_cell.length_c   1.000
_cell.angle_alpha   90.00
_cell.angle_beta   90.00
_cell.angle_gamma   90.00
#
_symmetry.space_group_name_H-M   'P 1'
#
loop_
_entity.id
_entity.type
_entity.pdbx_description
1 polymer ?
#
loop_
_entity_poly.entity_id
_entity_poly.type
_entity_poly.pdbx_seq_one_letter_code
_entity_poly.pdbx_strand_id
1 'polypeptide(L)'
;MSPKKLNELNKYKKECEKKYEEEKDHEKELYGKECVAHCINFVVDKANEKVADLNIHDRFSCYLATILARDKEVVAVWLRILKDSSEIYLFKNFNWLSEDEKWNKLNNDMNNNDNEHVKSLRDYISAEIGDEGNYISLSLVCYEYYKLVKDNSNISPKFLGHIKKVGSYFASIKGIIDCAKKPQYKPLFSNIKVKKGKPVIIDNQPIYSWKNIIKRFIDEDEEVEDKYERFMDRCLKKPEVMGRIRKVYTDNATKQPQLDDDVEKCIYLHAEMNILASLIINNKITSRVFIAVSKRCCYLCELYINFAIKQGYNIVISGKHQKLYDGWILPHVKNSDFKNKSLIYILENLDRIIEKKIEHYTRSLPADSNSGGNSPDPHDVGGNIYNMGFMKNLTMYVSQ
;
A
#
# COMPACT_ATOMS: atom_id res chain seq x y z
N MET A 1 -13.12 51.46 2.40
CA MET A 1 -13.30 50.47 3.49
C MET A 1 -13.06 51.17 4.82
N SER A 2 -13.89 51.00 5.85
CA SER A 2 -13.70 51.74 7.10
C SER A 2 -12.48 51.22 7.89
N PRO A 3 -11.80 52.07 8.70
CA PRO A 3 -10.66 51.65 9.52
C PRO A 3 -10.94 50.46 10.45
N LYS A 4 -12.17 50.39 11.01
CA LYS A 4 -12.62 49.24 11.81
C LYS A 4 -12.65 47.94 11.00
N LYS A 5 -13.22 47.97 9.79
CA LYS A 5 -13.27 46.79 8.89
C LYS A 5 -11.88 46.36 8.43
N LEU A 6 -10.93 47.29 8.29
CA LEU A 6 -9.54 46.97 7.96
C LEU A 6 -8.82 46.27 9.12
N ASN A 7 -9.02 46.73 10.35
CA ASN A 7 -8.45 46.09 11.54
C ASN A 7 -9.02 44.68 11.78
N GLU A 8 -10.32 44.48 11.61
CA GLU A 8 -10.96 43.16 11.70
C GLU A 8 -10.40 42.19 10.64
N LEU A 9 -10.25 42.64 9.39
CA LEU A 9 -9.68 41.84 8.31
C LEU A 9 -8.21 41.46 8.59
N ASN A 10 -7.41 42.39 9.11
CA ASN A 10 -6.00 42.13 9.44
C ASN A 10 -5.87 41.15 10.61
N LYS A 11 -6.75 41.24 11.63
CA LYS A 11 -6.80 40.28 12.73
C LYS A 11 -7.16 38.88 12.22
N TYR A 12 -8.20 38.78 11.38
CA TYR A 12 -8.61 37.52 10.77
C TYR A 12 -7.50 36.88 9.93
N LYS A 13 -6.79 37.67 9.11
CA LYS A 13 -5.64 37.18 8.33
C LYS A 13 -4.56 36.59 9.22
N LYS A 14 -4.17 37.28 10.29
CA LYS A 14 -3.17 36.78 11.25
C LYS A 14 -3.60 35.49 11.93
N GLU A 15 -4.88 35.36 12.30
CA GLU A 15 -5.43 34.13 12.87
C GLU A 15 -5.40 32.97 11.85
N CYS A 16 -5.73 33.23 10.58
CA CYS A 16 -5.62 32.24 9.52
C CYS A 16 -4.17 31.81 9.26
N GLU A 17 -3.23 32.75 9.21
CA GLU A 17 -1.80 32.48 9.03
C GLU A 17 -1.25 31.63 10.18
N LYS A 18 -1.57 31.98 11.43
CA LYS A 18 -1.14 31.21 12.59
C LYS A 18 -1.67 29.76 12.54
N LYS A 19 -2.95 29.58 12.23
CA LYS A 19 -3.55 28.25 12.12
C LYS A 19 -2.92 27.44 10.98
N TYR A 20 -2.60 28.07 9.86
CA TYR A 20 -1.95 27.42 8.74
C TYR A 20 -0.55 26.91 9.11
N GLU A 21 0.25 27.72 9.82
CA GLU A 21 1.57 27.29 10.31
C GLU A 21 1.47 26.17 11.34
N GLU A 22 0.51 26.23 12.27
CA GLU A 22 0.24 25.13 13.23
C GLU A 22 -0.15 23.82 12.52
N GLU A 23 -0.99 23.88 11.47
CA GLU A 23 -1.33 22.70 10.67
C GLU A 23 -0.11 22.12 9.94
N LYS A 24 0.73 22.99 9.37
CA LYS A 24 1.95 22.58 8.66
C LYS A 24 2.96 21.93 9.61
N ASP A 25 3.08 22.45 10.83
CA ASP A 25 3.96 21.91 11.86
C ASP A 25 3.52 20.50 12.30
N HIS A 26 2.23 20.30 12.55
CA HIS A 26 1.72 18.96 12.89
C HIS A 26 1.85 17.96 11.72
N GLU A 27 1.70 18.40 10.48
CA GLU A 27 1.94 17.55 9.31
C GLU A 27 3.43 17.17 9.20
N LYS A 28 4.34 18.13 9.43
CA LYS A 28 5.78 17.88 9.49
C LYS A 28 6.14 16.88 10.60
N GLU A 29 5.51 16.98 11.76
CA GLU A 29 5.64 16.01 12.86
C GLU A 29 5.15 14.62 12.48
N LEU A 30 3.95 14.53 11.90
CA LEU A 30 3.37 13.26 11.46
C LEU A 30 4.30 12.52 10.51
N TYR A 31 4.79 13.21 9.47
CA TYR A 31 5.63 12.59 8.46
C TYR A 31 7.04 12.25 8.99
N GLY A 32 7.56 13.05 9.93
CA GLY A 32 8.79 12.71 10.67
C GLY A 32 8.62 11.43 11.50
N LYS A 33 7.53 11.32 12.26
CA LYS A 33 7.22 10.12 13.07
C LYS A 33 6.96 8.88 12.21
N GLU A 34 6.23 9.02 11.08
CA GLU A 34 6.06 7.94 10.09
C GLU A 34 7.41 7.43 9.60
N CYS A 35 8.31 8.34 9.20
CA CYS A 35 9.63 8.02 8.69
C CYS A 35 10.48 7.28 9.72
N VAL A 36 10.53 7.77 10.97
CA VAL A 36 11.23 7.09 12.07
C VAL A 36 10.64 5.71 12.31
N ALA A 37 9.30 5.60 12.44
CA ALA A 37 8.61 4.34 12.69
C ALA A 37 8.85 3.32 11.56
N HIS A 38 8.83 3.75 10.29
CA HIS A 38 9.17 2.91 9.15
C HIS A 38 10.60 2.35 9.25
N CYS A 39 11.56 3.19 9.60
CA CYS A 39 12.96 2.81 9.72
C CYS A 39 13.16 1.75 10.81
N ILE A 40 12.66 1.99 12.02
CA ILE A 40 12.92 1.15 13.19
C ILE A 40 11.95 -0.02 13.34
N ASN A 41 10.76 0.08 12.75
CA ASN A 41 9.69 -0.90 12.90
C ASN A 41 8.85 -1.08 11.62
N PHE A 42 9.51 -1.57 10.56
CA PHE A 42 8.90 -1.75 9.23
C PHE A 42 7.59 -2.57 9.22
N VAL A 43 7.45 -3.55 10.11
CA VAL A 43 6.22 -4.32 10.31
C VAL A 43 5.78 -4.16 11.76
N VAL A 44 4.60 -3.60 11.98
CA VAL A 44 4.07 -3.30 13.33
C VAL A 44 3.50 -4.55 14.01
N ASP A 45 2.90 -5.46 13.25
CA ASP A 45 2.22 -6.68 13.76
C ASP A 45 2.18 -7.81 12.71
N LYS A 46 1.75 -9.02 13.09
CA LYS A 46 1.51 -10.10 12.12
C LYS A 46 0.28 -9.81 11.26
N ALA A 47 0.41 -9.98 9.94
CA ALA A 47 -0.70 -9.79 9.01
C ALA A 47 -1.82 -10.82 9.27
N ASN A 48 -3.07 -10.37 9.39
CA ASN A 48 -4.24 -11.24 9.44
C ASN A 48 -4.84 -11.37 8.03
N GLU A 49 -4.92 -12.61 7.53
CA GLU A 49 -5.26 -12.90 6.13
C GLU A 49 -6.75 -13.02 5.80
N LYS A 50 -7.65 -12.88 6.77
CA LYS A 50 -9.07 -13.15 6.51
C LYS A 50 -9.81 -11.91 6.03
N VAL A 51 -10.03 -11.86 4.72
CA VAL A 51 -11.11 -11.05 4.14
C VAL A 51 -12.42 -11.83 4.31
N ALA A 52 -13.48 -11.12 4.69
CA ALA A 52 -14.83 -11.67 4.91
C ALA A 52 -15.41 -12.39 3.65
N ASP A 53 -16.57 -13.03 3.80
CA ASP A 53 -17.35 -13.56 2.68
C ASP A 53 -17.67 -12.44 1.67
N LEU A 54 -16.91 -12.42 0.57
CA LEU A 54 -17.07 -11.42 -0.48
C LEU A 54 -18.24 -11.78 -1.38
N ASN A 55 -19.15 -10.82 -1.55
CA ASN A 55 -20.22 -10.92 -2.54
C ASN A 55 -19.66 -10.78 -3.96
N ILE A 56 -20.50 -10.96 -4.97
CA ILE A 56 -20.06 -10.92 -6.36
C ILE A 56 -19.50 -9.56 -6.81
N HIS A 57 -20.06 -8.45 -6.32
CA HIS A 57 -19.62 -7.10 -6.64
C HIS A 57 -18.24 -6.83 -6.02
N ASP A 58 -18.03 -7.32 -4.80
CA ASP A 58 -16.74 -7.21 -4.13
C ASP A 58 -15.67 -8.02 -4.90
N ARG A 59 -15.96 -9.26 -5.28
CA ARG A 59 -15.06 -10.11 -6.08
C ARG A 59 -14.74 -9.49 -7.43
N PHE A 60 -15.75 -8.98 -8.14
CA PHE A 60 -15.57 -8.25 -9.39
C PHE A 60 -14.61 -7.07 -9.23
N SER A 61 -14.77 -6.28 -8.16
CA SER A 61 -13.87 -5.17 -7.85
C SER A 61 -12.42 -5.63 -7.61
N CYS A 62 -12.23 -6.78 -6.93
CA CYS A 62 -10.90 -7.36 -6.72
C CYS A 62 -10.25 -7.87 -8.01
N TYR A 63 -11.01 -8.48 -8.91
CA TYR A 63 -10.50 -8.90 -10.22
C TYR A 63 -10.05 -7.69 -11.04
N LEU A 64 -10.84 -6.61 -11.04
CA LEU A 64 -10.44 -5.37 -11.71
C LEU A 64 -9.18 -4.75 -11.10
N ALA A 65 -9.10 -4.67 -9.77
CA ALA A 65 -7.91 -4.18 -9.08
C ALA A 65 -6.67 -4.99 -9.49
N THR A 66 -6.82 -6.32 -9.63
CA THR A 66 -5.73 -7.22 -10.01
C THR A 66 -5.23 -6.98 -11.43
N ILE A 67 -6.13 -6.85 -12.41
CA ILE A 67 -5.76 -6.64 -13.83
C ILE A 67 -5.14 -5.26 -14.05
N LEU A 68 -5.60 -4.26 -13.31
CA LEU A 68 -5.11 -2.88 -13.43
C LEU A 68 -3.78 -2.66 -12.69
N ALA A 69 -3.36 -3.60 -11.86
CA ALA A 69 -2.15 -3.49 -11.05
C ALA A 69 -0.88 -3.50 -11.92
N ARG A 70 0.02 -2.52 -11.75
CA ARG A 70 1.35 -2.50 -12.38
C ARG A 70 2.47 -2.74 -11.36
N ASP A 71 3.72 -2.87 -11.81
CA ASP A 71 4.84 -3.01 -10.88
C ASP A 71 4.97 -1.76 -10.02
N LYS A 72 5.26 -1.94 -8.73
CA LYS A 72 5.37 -0.86 -7.72
C LYS A 72 4.12 0.02 -7.52
N GLU A 73 3.17 0.04 -8.45
CA GLU A 73 1.91 0.78 -8.34
C GLU A 73 0.82 0.00 -7.59
N VAL A 74 0.04 0.74 -6.80
CA VAL A 74 -1.19 0.25 -6.17
C VAL A 74 -2.38 0.86 -6.91
N VAL A 75 -3.42 0.05 -7.12
CA VAL A 75 -4.70 0.46 -7.67
C VAL A 75 -5.77 0.21 -6.64
N ALA A 76 -6.63 1.19 -6.42
CA ALA A 76 -7.85 1.04 -5.66
C ALA A 76 -9.07 1.16 -6.58
N VAL A 77 -10.06 0.30 -6.33
CA VAL A 77 -11.29 0.18 -7.10
C VAL A 77 -12.47 0.25 -6.14
N TRP A 78 -13.41 1.13 -6.43
CA TRP A 78 -14.72 1.13 -5.79
C TRP A 78 -15.82 1.00 -6.85
N LEU A 79 -16.57 -0.09 -6.77
CA LEU A 79 -17.76 -0.33 -7.56
C LEU A 79 -18.99 0.21 -6.82
N ARG A 80 -19.60 1.26 -7.36
CA ARG A 80 -20.85 1.83 -6.87
C ARG A 80 -22.01 1.29 -7.71
N ILE A 81 -22.90 0.54 -7.07
CA ILE A 81 -24.11 0.00 -7.71
C ILE A 81 -25.20 1.07 -7.72
N LEU A 82 -25.80 1.28 -8.89
CA LEU A 82 -27.00 2.11 -9.09
C LEU A 82 -28.16 1.20 -9.50
N LYS A 83 -29.35 1.76 -9.74
CA LYS A 83 -30.56 0.99 -10.07
C LYS A 83 -30.39 0.11 -11.31
N ASP A 84 -29.94 0.70 -12.43
CA ASP A 84 -29.83 0.04 -13.74
C ASP A 84 -28.43 0.21 -14.38
N SER A 85 -27.44 0.56 -13.57
CA SER A 85 -26.06 0.81 -14.01
C SER A 85 -25.08 0.69 -12.86
N SER A 86 -23.79 0.76 -13.18
CA SER A 86 -22.75 0.83 -12.15
C SER A 86 -21.72 1.91 -12.50
N GLU A 87 -21.11 2.47 -11.46
CA GLU A 87 -19.95 3.33 -11.62
C GLU A 87 -18.72 2.69 -10.99
N ILE A 88 -17.60 2.72 -11.69
CA ILE A 88 -16.31 2.25 -11.19
C ILE A 88 -15.41 3.45 -10.99
N TYR A 89 -14.95 3.63 -9.76
CA TYR A 89 -13.95 4.62 -9.41
C TYR A 89 -12.60 3.95 -9.29
N LEU A 90 -11.62 4.47 -10.03
CA LEU A 90 -10.26 3.94 -10.11
C LEU A 90 -9.26 5.00 -9.64
N PHE A 91 -8.40 4.64 -8.69
CA PHE A 91 -7.30 5.48 -8.23
C PHE A 91 -5.99 4.71 -8.22
N LYS A 92 -4.89 5.45 -8.37
CA LYS A 92 -3.51 4.97 -8.28
C LYS A 92 -2.71 5.88 -7.36
N ASN A 93 -1.62 5.34 -6.81
CA ASN A 93 -0.64 6.15 -6.08
C ASN A 93 0.13 7.11 -7.00
N PHE A 94 0.30 6.74 -8.28
CA PHE A 94 1.08 7.47 -9.27
C PHE A 94 0.29 7.66 -10.58
N ASN A 95 0.91 8.35 -11.55
CA ASN A 95 0.31 8.63 -12.84
C ASN A 95 -0.08 7.36 -13.61
N TRP A 96 -1.10 7.48 -14.45
CA TRP A 96 -1.53 6.38 -15.31
C TRP A 96 -0.54 6.20 -16.47
N LEU A 97 0.50 5.39 -16.26
CA LEU A 97 1.44 5.01 -17.31
C LEU A 97 0.85 3.93 -18.23
N SER A 98 1.23 3.96 -19.51
CA SER A 98 0.78 3.01 -20.53
C SER A 98 1.50 1.66 -20.46
N GLU A 99 2.69 1.60 -19.89
CA GLU A 99 3.56 0.42 -19.88
C GLU A 99 3.46 -0.39 -18.58
N ASP A 100 3.56 -1.73 -18.68
CA ASP A 100 3.57 -2.65 -17.53
C ASP A 100 4.93 -3.34 -17.41
N GLU A 101 5.74 -2.93 -16.44
CA GLU A 101 7.08 -3.50 -16.20
C GLU A 101 7.07 -4.92 -15.62
N LYS A 102 5.91 -5.48 -15.21
CA LYS A 102 5.89 -6.82 -14.59
C LYS A 102 6.26 -7.94 -15.55
N TRP A 103 5.99 -7.75 -16.83
CA TRP A 103 6.41 -8.66 -17.88
C TRP A 103 7.93 -8.75 -17.95
N ASN A 104 8.61 -7.61 -17.80
CA ASN A 104 10.06 -7.54 -17.81
C ASN A 104 10.67 -8.38 -16.70
N LYS A 105 10.00 -8.53 -15.55
CA LYS A 105 10.51 -9.39 -14.45
C LYS A 105 10.47 -10.88 -14.80
N LEU A 106 9.33 -11.38 -15.32
CA LEU A 106 9.25 -12.76 -15.77
C LEU A 106 10.18 -13.00 -16.95
N ASN A 107 10.24 -12.06 -17.90
CA ASN A 107 11.12 -12.14 -19.06
C ASN A 107 12.61 -12.14 -18.66
N ASN A 108 12.99 -11.34 -17.66
CA ASN A 108 14.35 -11.35 -17.11
C ASN A 108 14.69 -12.67 -16.42
N ASP A 109 13.76 -13.22 -15.62
CA ASP A 109 13.96 -14.55 -15.02
C ASP A 109 14.08 -15.63 -16.11
N MET A 110 13.26 -15.52 -17.16
CA MET A 110 13.36 -16.40 -18.30
C MET A 110 14.70 -16.26 -19.00
N ASN A 111 15.23 -15.06 -19.23
CA ASN A 111 16.46 -14.84 -20.00
C ASN A 111 17.76 -15.08 -19.23
N ASN A 112 17.75 -14.92 -17.90
CA ASN A 112 18.96 -14.96 -17.08
C ASN A 112 19.15 -16.28 -16.32
N ASN A 113 18.32 -17.29 -16.56
CA ASN A 113 18.34 -18.54 -15.81
C ASN A 113 18.04 -19.75 -16.71
N ASP A 114 18.99 -20.68 -16.81
CA ASP A 114 18.86 -21.91 -17.61
C ASP A 114 18.46 -23.15 -16.79
N ASN A 115 17.80 -22.92 -15.65
CA ASN A 115 17.20 -23.98 -14.84
C ASN A 115 16.14 -24.78 -15.64
N GLU A 116 16.01 -26.08 -15.35
CA GLU A 116 15.03 -26.99 -15.96
C GLU A 116 13.58 -26.45 -15.96
N HIS A 117 13.18 -25.73 -14.91
CA HIS A 117 11.82 -25.19 -14.79
C HIS A 117 11.60 -23.96 -15.67
N VAL A 118 12.65 -23.20 -15.96
CA VAL A 118 12.61 -22.08 -16.90
C VAL A 118 12.52 -22.62 -18.33
N LYS A 119 13.31 -23.66 -18.63
CA LYS A 119 13.24 -24.38 -19.91
C LYS A 119 11.86 -24.99 -20.13
N SER A 120 11.34 -25.70 -19.13
CA SER A 120 10.00 -26.29 -19.18
C SER A 120 8.91 -25.24 -19.42
N LEU A 121 8.98 -24.06 -18.80
CA LEU A 121 8.03 -22.98 -19.07
C LEU A 121 8.19 -22.42 -20.50
N ARG A 122 9.43 -22.22 -20.98
CA ARG A 122 9.70 -21.77 -22.36
C ARG A 122 9.11 -22.76 -23.37
N ASP A 123 9.38 -24.05 -23.20
CA ASP A 123 8.87 -25.11 -24.07
C ASP A 123 7.34 -25.13 -24.06
N TYR A 124 6.73 -24.96 -22.87
CA TYR A 124 5.28 -24.88 -22.73
C TYR A 124 4.69 -23.63 -23.40
N ILE A 125 5.34 -22.48 -23.30
CA ILE A 125 4.95 -21.25 -24.02
C ILE A 125 5.05 -21.48 -25.54
N SER A 126 6.19 -21.99 -26.03
CA SER A 126 6.39 -22.24 -27.46
C SER A 126 5.38 -23.23 -28.02
N ALA A 127 5.02 -24.27 -27.26
CA ALA A 127 4.02 -25.26 -27.66
C ALA A 127 2.60 -24.69 -27.75
N GLU A 128 2.21 -23.82 -26.80
CA GLU A 128 0.83 -23.33 -26.70
C GLU A 128 0.54 -22.08 -27.53
N ILE A 129 1.49 -21.15 -27.66
CA ILE A 129 1.25 -19.83 -28.26
C ILE A 129 2.27 -19.41 -29.32
N GLY A 130 3.36 -20.16 -29.51
CA GLY A 130 4.44 -19.81 -30.44
C GLY A 130 5.11 -18.45 -30.12
N ASP A 131 5.71 -17.83 -31.13
CA ASP A 131 6.46 -16.56 -30.99
C ASP A 131 5.57 -15.29 -31.00
N GLU A 132 4.29 -15.41 -31.36
CA GLU A 132 3.34 -14.29 -31.53
C GLU A 132 2.37 -14.12 -30.34
N GLY A 133 2.75 -14.62 -29.16
CA GLY A 133 1.95 -14.56 -27.95
C GLY A 133 1.67 -13.14 -27.44
N ASN A 134 0.40 -12.75 -27.28
CA ASN A 134 0.03 -11.52 -26.59
C ASN A 134 -0.09 -11.71 -25.06
N TYR A 135 -0.20 -10.61 -24.31
CA TYR A 135 -0.26 -10.63 -22.84
C TYR A 135 -1.37 -11.50 -22.24
N ILE A 136 -2.50 -11.65 -22.92
CA ILE A 136 -3.61 -12.47 -22.45
C ILE A 136 -3.25 -13.95 -22.59
N SER A 137 -2.71 -14.34 -23.75
CA SER A 137 -2.28 -15.70 -24.02
C SER A 137 -1.15 -16.13 -23.08
N LEU A 138 -0.18 -15.26 -22.81
CA LEU A 138 0.88 -15.54 -21.83
C LEU A 138 0.34 -15.66 -20.40
N SER A 139 -0.64 -14.83 -20.01
CA SER A 139 -1.31 -14.94 -18.72
C SER A 139 -2.03 -16.28 -18.57
N LEU A 140 -2.69 -16.76 -19.63
CA LEU A 140 -3.35 -18.06 -19.66
C LEU A 140 -2.33 -19.19 -19.46
N VAL A 141 -1.25 -19.17 -20.24
CA VAL A 141 -0.18 -20.16 -20.13
C VAL A 141 0.39 -20.21 -18.71
N CYS A 142 0.75 -19.06 -18.13
CA CYS A 142 1.25 -19.01 -16.77
C CYS A 142 0.22 -19.50 -15.74
N TYR A 143 -1.06 -19.23 -15.97
CA TYR A 143 -2.14 -19.70 -15.09
C TYR A 143 -2.25 -21.23 -15.10
N GLU A 144 -2.24 -21.86 -16.27
CA GLU A 144 -2.31 -23.32 -16.38
C GLU A 144 -1.02 -23.99 -15.89
N TYR A 145 0.14 -23.47 -16.30
CA TYR A 145 1.44 -23.98 -15.84
C TYR A 145 1.56 -23.88 -14.31
N TYR A 146 1.17 -22.76 -13.70
CA TYR A 146 1.20 -22.61 -12.23
C TYR A 146 0.37 -23.69 -11.52
N LYS A 147 -0.80 -24.09 -12.06
CA LYS A 147 -1.59 -25.16 -11.43
C LYS A 147 -0.87 -26.50 -11.42
N LEU A 148 -0.07 -26.78 -12.44
CA LEU A 148 0.70 -28.01 -12.56
C LEU A 148 1.86 -28.05 -11.56
N VAL A 149 2.48 -26.89 -11.29
CA VAL A 149 3.76 -26.83 -10.60
C VAL A 149 3.73 -26.17 -9.21
N LYS A 150 2.61 -25.62 -8.78
CA LYS A 150 2.49 -24.86 -7.51
C LYS A 150 2.93 -25.61 -6.25
N ASP A 151 2.85 -26.95 -6.27
CA ASP A 151 3.18 -27.81 -5.13
C ASP A 151 4.60 -28.41 -5.26
N ASN A 152 5.35 -28.05 -6.30
CA ASN A 152 6.72 -28.52 -6.53
C ASN A 152 7.73 -27.68 -5.73
N SER A 153 8.36 -28.30 -4.73
CA SER A 153 9.35 -27.67 -3.85
C SER A 153 10.68 -27.34 -4.54
N ASN A 154 10.98 -27.94 -5.70
CA ASN A 154 12.24 -27.73 -6.41
C ASN A 154 12.26 -26.41 -7.19
N ILE A 155 11.09 -25.80 -7.40
CA ILE A 155 10.98 -24.52 -8.08
C ILE A 155 11.32 -23.41 -7.11
N SER A 156 12.19 -22.49 -7.55
CA SER A 156 12.48 -21.27 -6.80
C SER A 156 11.19 -20.53 -6.43
N PRO A 157 10.93 -20.25 -5.15
CA PRO A 157 9.74 -19.53 -4.70
C PRO A 157 9.56 -18.18 -5.39
N LYS A 158 10.68 -17.51 -5.72
CA LYS A 158 10.69 -16.23 -6.45
C LYS A 158 10.14 -16.39 -7.86
N PHE A 159 10.65 -17.37 -8.61
CA PHE A 159 10.20 -17.66 -9.98
C PHE A 159 8.74 -18.10 -10.00
N LEU A 160 8.36 -19.02 -9.09
CA LEU A 160 6.99 -19.46 -8.93
C LEU A 160 6.04 -18.29 -8.60
N GLY A 161 6.52 -17.33 -7.80
CA GLY A 161 5.80 -16.10 -7.48
C GLY A 161 5.53 -15.22 -8.70
N HIS A 162 6.49 -15.10 -9.63
CA HIS A 162 6.31 -14.36 -10.88
C HIS A 162 5.30 -15.05 -11.82
N ILE A 163 5.39 -16.37 -12.00
CA ILE A 163 4.42 -17.15 -12.79
C ILE A 163 3.02 -16.99 -12.20
N LYS A 164 2.87 -17.20 -10.88
CA LYS A 164 1.60 -17.01 -10.17
C LYS A 164 1.03 -15.61 -10.40
N LYS A 165 1.88 -14.58 -10.35
CA LYS A 165 1.45 -13.20 -10.53
C LYS A 165 0.93 -12.95 -11.94
N VAL A 166 1.65 -13.38 -12.96
CA VAL A 166 1.22 -13.28 -14.36
C VAL A 166 -0.07 -14.09 -14.59
N GLY A 167 -0.12 -15.33 -14.11
CA GLY A 167 -1.32 -16.18 -14.19
C GLY A 167 -2.55 -15.59 -13.50
N SER A 168 -2.35 -14.79 -12.44
CA SER A 168 -3.46 -14.14 -11.72
C SER A 168 -4.27 -13.17 -12.58
N TYR A 169 -3.69 -12.63 -13.67
CA TYR A 169 -4.40 -11.78 -14.60
C TYR A 169 -5.45 -12.57 -15.38
N PHE A 170 -5.09 -13.73 -15.91
CA PHE A 170 -6.06 -14.60 -16.59
C PHE A 170 -7.13 -15.12 -15.61
N ALA A 171 -6.73 -15.52 -14.40
CA ALA A 171 -7.69 -15.92 -13.36
C ALA A 171 -8.71 -14.81 -13.06
N SER A 172 -8.27 -13.54 -13.05
CA SER A 172 -9.13 -12.38 -12.84
C SER A 172 -10.02 -12.09 -14.04
N ILE A 173 -9.51 -12.22 -15.26
CA ILE A 173 -10.31 -12.10 -16.50
C ILE A 173 -11.44 -13.13 -16.49
N LYS A 174 -11.10 -14.40 -16.20
CA LYS A 174 -12.08 -15.48 -16.04
C LYS A 174 -13.14 -15.13 -14.99
N GLY A 175 -12.73 -14.65 -13.81
CA GLY A 175 -13.63 -14.23 -12.75
C GLY A 175 -14.57 -13.08 -13.13
N ILE A 176 -14.08 -12.09 -13.90
CA ILE A 176 -14.91 -11.00 -14.44
C ILE A 176 -15.96 -11.55 -15.41
N ILE A 177 -15.54 -12.43 -16.33
CA ILE A 177 -16.44 -13.07 -17.29
C ILE A 177 -17.53 -13.86 -16.56
N ASP A 178 -17.16 -14.63 -15.52
CA ASP A 178 -18.09 -15.40 -14.71
C ASP A 178 -19.09 -14.50 -13.94
N CYS A 179 -18.66 -13.31 -13.52
CA CYS A 179 -19.56 -12.30 -12.94
C CYS A 179 -20.52 -11.74 -13.99
N ALA A 180 -20.01 -11.38 -15.16
CA ALA A 180 -20.75 -10.72 -16.24
C ALA A 180 -21.77 -11.66 -16.92
N LYS A 181 -21.49 -12.98 -16.95
CA LYS A 181 -22.38 -13.99 -17.55
C LYS A 181 -23.67 -14.22 -16.75
N LYS A 182 -23.71 -13.85 -15.47
CA LYS A 182 -24.90 -14.09 -14.62
C LYS A 182 -26.05 -13.15 -15.02
N PRO A 183 -27.20 -13.68 -15.46
CA PRO A 183 -28.29 -12.87 -16.01
C PRO A 183 -28.76 -11.75 -15.07
N GLN A 184 -28.83 -12.03 -13.77
CA GLN A 184 -29.27 -11.09 -12.74
C GLN A 184 -28.40 -9.83 -12.61
N TYR A 185 -27.13 -9.86 -13.04
CA TYR A 185 -26.21 -8.73 -12.98
C TYR A 185 -25.92 -8.10 -14.34
N LYS A 186 -26.51 -8.65 -15.42
CA LYS A 186 -26.29 -8.18 -16.79
C LYS A 186 -26.54 -6.66 -16.94
N PRO A 187 -27.64 -6.07 -16.44
CA PRO A 187 -27.86 -4.62 -16.58
C PRO A 187 -26.78 -3.78 -15.89
N LEU A 188 -26.27 -4.25 -14.76
CA LEU A 188 -25.25 -3.55 -13.97
C LEU A 188 -23.89 -3.53 -14.68
N PHE A 189 -23.54 -4.62 -15.37
CA PHE A 189 -22.24 -4.76 -16.03
C PHE A 189 -22.24 -4.34 -17.51
N SER A 190 -23.40 -4.29 -18.17
CA SER A 190 -23.51 -3.74 -19.54
C SER A 190 -23.45 -2.21 -19.57
N ASN A 191 -23.81 -1.55 -18.45
CA ASN A 191 -23.94 -0.10 -18.33
C ASN A 191 -22.93 0.48 -17.32
N ILE A 192 -21.65 0.14 -17.46
CA ILE A 192 -20.59 0.62 -16.56
C ILE A 192 -20.06 1.98 -17.00
N LYS A 193 -20.01 2.93 -16.08
CA LYS A 193 -19.24 4.18 -16.24
C LYS A 193 -17.95 4.11 -15.44
N VAL A 194 -16.81 4.31 -16.11
CA VAL A 194 -15.50 4.29 -15.45
C VAL A 194 -15.03 5.73 -15.19
N LYS A 195 -14.67 6.02 -13.95
CA LYS A 195 -14.15 7.31 -13.48
C LYS A 195 -12.73 7.10 -12.95
N LYS A 196 -11.75 7.72 -13.61
CA LYS A 196 -10.34 7.68 -13.20
C LYS A 196 -10.03 8.92 -12.37
N GLY A 197 -9.48 8.70 -11.19
CA GLY A 197 -8.95 9.75 -10.33
C GLY A 197 -7.50 10.11 -10.69
N LYS A 198 -7.11 11.34 -10.32
CA LYS A 198 -5.72 11.80 -10.38
C LYS A 198 -5.01 11.40 -9.07
N PRO A 199 -3.74 10.97 -9.12
CA PRO A 199 -2.94 10.79 -7.93
C PRO A 199 -2.69 12.13 -7.22
N VAL A 200 -2.38 12.08 -5.94
CA VAL A 200 -1.95 13.25 -5.14
C VAL A 200 -0.54 12.97 -4.66
N ILE A 201 0.41 13.80 -5.09
CA ILE A 201 1.84 13.67 -4.84
C ILE A 201 2.37 15.03 -4.41
N ILE A 202 3.24 15.05 -3.40
CA ILE A 202 3.97 16.22 -2.92
C ILE A 202 5.45 15.86 -2.97
N ASP A 203 6.22 16.48 -3.87
CA ASP A 203 7.60 16.07 -4.13
C ASP A 203 8.58 16.51 -3.04
N ASN A 204 8.34 17.67 -2.44
CA ASN A 204 9.26 18.32 -1.50
C ASN A 204 8.54 18.60 -0.17
N GLN A 205 8.06 17.56 0.50
CA GLN A 205 7.50 17.70 1.85
C GLN A 205 8.65 17.76 2.87
N PRO A 206 8.82 18.86 3.62
CA PRO A 206 9.76 18.87 4.74
C PRO A 206 9.28 17.94 5.85
N ILE A 207 10.21 17.20 6.44
CA ILE A 207 10.02 16.38 7.63
C ILE A 207 11.06 16.73 8.68
N TYR A 208 10.74 16.50 9.95
CA TYR A 208 11.70 16.69 11.03
C TYR A 208 12.88 15.72 10.93
N SER A 209 14.05 16.20 11.35
CA SER A 209 15.26 15.38 11.45
C SER A 209 15.05 14.14 12.33
N TRP A 210 15.81 13.09 12.05
CA TRP A 210 15.80 11.86 12.84
C TRP A 210 16.03 12.15 14.33
N LYS A 211 17.09 12.93 14.62
CA LYS A 211 17.47 13.27 15.98
C LYS A 211 16.40 14.10 16.67
N ASN A 212 15.75 15.04 15.96
CA ASN A 212 14.66 15.82 16.51
C ASN A 212 13.52 14.91 16.98
N ILE A 213 13.07 13.99 16.14
CA ILE A 213 11.96 13.09 16.51
C ILE A 213 12.35 12.17 17.65
N ILE A 214 13.52 11.50 17.61
CA ILE A 214 13.93 10.55 18.65
C ILE A 214 14.09 11.24 20.01
N LYS A 215 14.66 12.46 20.05
CA LYS A 215 14.84 13.20 21.31
C LYS A 215 13.52 13.55 22.00
N ARG A 216 12.39 13.66 21.26
CA ARG A 216 11.06 13.87 21.87
C ARG A 216 10.58 12.70 22.74
N PHE A 217 11.20 11.51 22.62
CA PHE A 217 10.86 10.30 23.37
C PHE A 217 11.92 9.91 24.41
N ILE A 218 12.88 10.79 24.68
CA ILE A 218 13.98 10.58 25.62
C ILE A 218 13.95 11.77 26.60
N ASP A 219 13.61 11.49 27.87
CA ASP A 219 13.44 12.51 28.93
C ASP A 219 14.71 13.33 29.17
N GLU A 220 14.59 14.63 29.47
CA GLU A 220 15.65 15.67 29.51
C GLU A 220 16.64 15.62 30.71
N ASP A 221 17.02 14.45 31.21
CA ASP A 221 18.02 14.33 32.30
C ASP A 221 19.46 14.04 31.76
N GLU A 222 20.53 14.21 32.53
CA GLU A 222 21.93 13.99 32.07
C GLU A 222 22.19 12.58 31.46
N GLU A 223 21.30 11.60 31.67
CA GLU A 223 21.30 10.29 31.01
C GLU A 223 20.83 10.32 29.51
N VAL A 224 20.41 11.48 28.98
CA VAL A 224 19.88 11.67 27.60
C VAL A 224 20.88 11.31 26.52
N GLU A 225 22.11 11.84 26.63
CA GLU A 225 23.11 11.68 25.58
C GLU A 225 23.52 10.19 25.52
N ASP A 226 23.63 9.55 26.68
CA ASP A 226 23.85 8.10 26.77
C ASP A 226 22.66 7.29 26.21
N LYS A 227 21.40 7.72 26.41
CA LYS A 227 20.23 6.98 25.88
C LYS A 227 20.08 7.09 24.36
N TYR A 228 20.29 8.29 23.80
CA TYR A 228 20.28 8.49 22.35
C TYR A 228 21.44 7.74 21.67
N GLU A 229 22.66 7.87 22.18
CA GLU A 229 23.83 7.20 21.60
C GLU A 229 23.70 5.68 21.71
N ARG A 230 23.24 5.13 22.84
CA ARG A 230 22.93 3.69 22.96
C ARG A 230 21.89 3.22 21.94
N PHE A 231 20.84 4.01 21.72
CA PHE A 231 19.82 3.70 20.72
C PHE A 231 20.41 3.69 19.30
N MET A 232 21.23 4.69 18.97
CA MET A 232 21.90 4.81 17.68
C MET A 232 22.89 3.67 17.44
N ASP A 233 23.69 3.30 18.43
CA ASP A 233 24.61 2.17 18.37
C ASP A 233 23.89 0.85 18.05
N ARG A 234 22.71 0.63 18.66
CA ARG A 234 21.90 -0.56 18.35
C ARG A 234 21.28 -0.50 16.96
N CYS A 235 20.92 0.69 16.47
CA CYS A 235 20.46 0.87 15.09
C CYS A 235 21.58 0.58 14.09
N LEU A 236 22.81 1.08 14.34
CA LEU A 236 23.98 0.87 13.49
C LEU A 236 24.35 -0.61 13.33
N LYS A 237 24.15 -1.41 14.38
CA LYS A 237 24.35 -2.87 14.36
C LYS A 237 23.30 -3.63 13.53
N LYS A 238 22.27 -2.96 13.01
CA LYS A 238 21.20 -3.57 12.21
C LYS A 238 21.21 -3.04 10.77
N PRO A 239 21.83 -3.76 9.81
CA PRO A 239 21.96 -3.32 8.42
C PRO A 239 20.63 -2.94 7.76
N GLU A 240 19.56 -3.67 8.04
CA GLU A 240 18.23 -3.37 7.49
C GLU A 240 17.66 -2.04 7.97
N VAL A 241 17.85 -1.72 9.26
CA VAL A 241 17.40 -0.45 9.86
C VAL A 241 18.21 0.69 9.24
N MET A 242 19.54 0.54 9.18
CA MET A 242 20.41 1.53 8.56
C MET A 242 20.15 1.72 7.06
N GLY A 243 19.78 0.65 6.34
CA GLY A 243 19.37 0.74 4.95
C GLY A 243 18.14 1.62 4.76
N ARG A 244 17.15 1.50 5.65
CA ARG A 244 15.95 2.35 5.65
C ARG A 244 16.27 3.79 6.07
N ILE A 245 17.08 3.98 7.12
CA ILE A 245 17.52 5.32 7.54
C ILE A 245 18.22 6.03 6.38
N ARG A 246 19.16 5.36 5.70
CA ARG A 246 19.82 5.90 4.51
C ARG A 246 18.80 6.22 3.41
N LYS A 247 17.85 5.35 3.12
CA LYS A 247 16.81 5.64 2.11
C LYS A 247 16.03 6.92 2.44
N VAL A 248 15.74 7.18 3.71
CA VAL A 248 14.88 8.30 4.13
C VAL A 248 15.64 9.61 4.33
N TYR A 249 16.80 9.54 4.98
CA TYR A 249 17.54 10.71 5.48
C TYR A 249 18.86 10.95 4.73
N THR A 250 19.10 10.30 3.60
CA THR A 250 20.29 10.64 2.79
C THR A 250 20.01 11.86 1.96
N ASP A 251 20.87 12.86 2.09
CA ASP A 251 20.85 14.01 1.21
C ASP A 251 21.35 13.61 -0.19
N ASN A 252 20.60 14.02 -1.21
CA ASN A 252 20.85 13.62 -2.60
C ASN A 252 22.18 14.17 -3.14
N ALA A 253 22.70 15.27 -2.60
CA ALA A 253 23.94 15.90 -3.05
C ALA A 253 25.18 15.29 -2.39
N THR A 254 25.15 15.07 -1.07
CA THR A 254 26.26 14.58 -0.25
C THR A 254 26.33 13.06 -0.18
N LYS A 255 25.22 12.36 -0.48
CA LYS A 255 25.08 10.90 -0.35
C LYS A 255 25.36 10.37 1.07
N GLN A 256 25.32 11.24 2.08
CA GLN A 256 25.45 10.86 3.49
C GLN A 256 24.12 11.05 4.23
N PRO A 257 23.82 10.21 5.24
CA PRO A 257 22.66 10.41 6.11
C PRO A 257 22.78 11.73 6.90
N GLN A 258 21.83 12.62 6.75
CA GLN A 258 21.65 13.82 7.57
C GLN A 258 20.64 13.53 8.66
N LEU A 259 21.14 13.13 9.84
CA LEU A 259 20.28 12.76 10.97
C LEU A 259 19.96 13.95 11.88
N ASP A 260 20.77 15.02 11.81
CA ASP A 260 20.61 16.23 12.60
C ASP A 260 19.71 17.26 11.93
N ASP A 261 19.71 17.31 10.59
CA ASP A 261 18.98 18.30 9.78
C ASP A 261 17.64 17.78 9.28
N ASP A 262 16.70 18.71 9.07
CA ASP A 262 15.44 18.41 8.42
C ASP A 262 15.69 18.06 6.94
N VAL A 263 14.89 17.14 6.41
CA VAL A 263 15.02 16.69 5.02
C VAL A 263 13.70 16.87 4.28
N GLU A 264 13.78 16.97 2.95
CA GLU A 264 12.60 16.99 2.09
C GLU A 264 12.34 15.62 1.49
N LYS A 265 11.06 15.31 1.27
CA LYS A 265 10.65 13.99 0.80
C LYS A 265 9.45 14.04 -0.15
N CYS A 266 9.50 13.13 -1.12
CA CYS A 266 8.33 12.83 -1.94
C CYS A 266 7.36 11.93 -1.16
N ILE A 267 6.15 12.45 -0.92
CA ILE A 267 5.04 11.73 -0.30
C ILE A 267 3.85 11.69 -1.26
N TYR A 268 2.99 10.67 -1.14
CA TYR A 268 1.83 10.49 -2.00
C TYR A 268 0.64 9.87 -1.24
N LEU A 269 -0.57 10.24 -1.69
CA LEU A 269 -1.79 9.70 -1.14
C LEU A 269 -2.03 8.31 -1.71
N HIS A 270 -2.10 7.32 -0.83
CA HIS A 270 -2.41 5.96 -1.24
C HIS A 270 -3.77 5.88 -1.95
N ALA A 271 -3.89 4.99 -2.92
CA ALA A 271 -5.04 4.90 -3.81
C ALA A 271 -6.37 4.68 -3.06
N GLU A 272 -6.37 3.84 -2.02
CA GLU A 272 -7.55 3.58 -1.18
C GLU A 272 -7.99 4.82 -0.40
N MET A 273 -7.04 5.66 0.02
CA MET A 273 -7.32 6.89 0.76
C MET A 273 -7.97 7.94 -0.13
N ASN A 274 -7.61 7.99 -1.41
CA ASN A 274 -8.28 8.86 -2.36
C ASN A 274 -9.78 8.56 -2.48
N ILE A 275 -10.13 7.28 -2.59
CA ILE A 275 -11.54 6.86 -2.64
C ILE A 275 -12.22 7.21 -1.32
N LEU A 276 -11.59 6.84 -0.21
CA LEU A 276 -12.16 7.03 1.13
C LEU A 276 -12.41 8.51 1.46
N ALA A 277 -11.41 9.37 1.35
CA ALA A 277 -11.53 10.77 1.70
C ALA A 277 -12.40 11.53 0.70
N SER A 278 -12.07 11.47 -0.59
CA SER A 278 -12.67 12.33 -1.62
C SER A 278 -14.09 11.93 -1.98
N LEU A 279 -14.41 10.63 -1.93
CA LEU A 279 -15.70 10.13 -2.42
C LEU A 279 -16.62 9.65 -1.31
N ILE A 280 -16.10 9.04 -0.24
CA ILE A 280 -16.94 8.45 0.81
C ILE A 280 -17.16 9.47 1.94
N ILE A 281 -16.09 9.91 2.60
CA ILE A 281 -16.17 10.80 3.77
C ILE A 281 -16.72 12.18 3.38
N ASN A 282 -16.16 12.79 2.32
CA ASN A 282 -16.61 14.11 1.87
C ASN A 282 -18.06 14.16 1.39
N ASN A 283 -18.62 13.01 0.98
CA ASN A 283 -20.03 12.88 0.59
C ASN A 283 -20.89 12.18 1.65
N LYS A 284 -20.34 11.93 2.85
CA LYS A 284 -21.03 11.32 4.00
C LYS A 284 -21.74 9.99 3.65
N ILE A 285 -21.08 9.14 2.86
CA ILE A 285 -21.63 7.84 2.47
C ILE A 285 -21.44 6.86 3.63
N THR A 286 -22.52 6.57 4.35
CA THR A 286 -22.51 5.66 5.52
C THR A 286 -22.99 4.24 5.20
N SER A 287 -23.52 4.00 3.99
CA SER A 287 -23.83 2.67 3.52
C SER A 287 -22.56 1.83 3.36
N ARG A 288 -22.71 0.49 3.24
CA ARG A 288 -21.57 -0.42 3.05
C ARG A 288 -20.80 -0.04 1.79
N VAL A 289 -19.53 0.28 1.95
CA VAL A 289 -18.59 0.50 0.85
C VAL A 289 -17.48 -0.54 0.90
N PHE A 290 -17.27 -1.22 -0.23
CA PHE A 290 -16.13 -2.11 -0.43
C PHE A 290 -15.08 -1.44 -1.33
N ILE A 291 -13.85 -1.33 -0.83
CA ILE A 291 -12.70 -0.83 -1.59
C ILE A 291 -11.79 -2.01 -1.89
N ALA A 292 -11.69 -2.38 -3.17
CA ALA A 292 -10.73 -3.37 -3.62
C ALA A 292 -9.38 -2.70 -3.88
N VAL A 293 -8.31 -3.24 -3.30
CA VAL A 293 -6.94 -2.78 -3.50
C VAL A 293 -6.11 -3.88 -4.13
N SER A 294 -5.26 -3.52 -5.08
CA SER A 294 -4.41 -4.47 -5.82
C SER A 294 -3.20 -4.98 -5.03
N LYS A 295 -2.89 -4.30 -3.92
CA LYS A 295 -1.94 -4.70 -2.88
C LYS A 295 -2.61 -4.49 -1.53
N ARG A 296 -2.11 -5.16 -0.49
CA ARG A 296 -2.66 -5.03 0.87
C ARG A 296 -2.47 -3.59 1.37
N CYS A 297 -3.49 -3.07 2.03
CA CYS A 297 -3.52 -1.74 2.67
C CYS A 297 -2.40 -1.60 3.72
N CYS A 298 -1.73 -0.44 3.78
CA CYS A 298 -0.67 -0.20 4.76
C CYS A 298 -1.17 0.08 6.17
N TYR A 299 -0.27 0.05 7.16
CA TYR A 299 -0.63 0.27 8.55
C TYR A 299 -1.33 1.62 8.78
N LEU A 300 -0.81 2.72 8.20
CA LEU A 300 -1.43 4.05 8.34
C LEU A 300 -2.79 4.14 7.65
N CYS A 301 -2.93 3.52 6.47
CA CYS A 301 -4.22 3.42 5.79
C CYS A 301 -5.23 2.60 6.60
N GLU A 302 -4.79 1.50 7.23
CA GLU A 302 -5.61 0.70 8.12
C GLU A 302 -6.05 1.50 9.35
N LEU A 303 -5.14 2.25 10.00
CA LEU A 303 -5.49 3.11 11.12
C LEU A 303 -6.54 4.14 10.74
N TYR A 304 -6.37 4.80 9.59
CA TYR A 304 -7.31 5.80 9.09
C TYR A 304 -8.68 5.18 8.76
N ILE A 305 -8.72 4.00 8.14
CA ILE A 305 -9.96 3.26 7.89
C ILE A 305 -10.65 2.87 9.20
N ASN A 306 -9.90 2.32 10.16
CA ASN A 306 -10.44 1.95 11.47
C ASN A 306 -10.98 3.17 12.23
N PHE A 307 -10.31 4.33 12.12
CA PHE A 307 -10.82 5.59 12.64
C PHE A 307 -12.14 5.96 11.97
N ALA A 308 -12.23 5.94 10.63
CA ALA A 308 -13.47 6.20 9.92
C ALA A 308 -14.60 5.25 10.35
N ILE A 309 -14.31 3.96 10.51
CA ILE A 309 -15.29 2.98 11.00
C ILE A 309 -15.79 3.34 12.40
N LYS A 310 -14.90 3.75 13.32
CA LYS A 310 -15.27 4.24 14.66
C LYS A 310 -16.14 5.50 14.61
N GLN A 311 -16.02 6.31 13.55
CA GLN A 311 -16.89 7.48 13.31
C GLN A 311 -18.23 7.12 12.62
N GLY A 312 -18.54 5.83 12.45
CA GLY A 312 -19.84 5.36 11.94
C GLY A 312 -19.88 5.04 10.44
N TYR A 313 -18.75 5.02 9.74
CA TYR A 313 -18.69 4.61 8.33
C TYR A 313 -18.63 3.08 8.20
N ASN A 314 -19.36 2.50 7.24
CA ASN A 314 -19.33 1.07 6.96
C ASN A 314 -18.37 0.76 5.80
N ILE A 315 -17.08 0.62 6.11
CA ILE A 315 -16.02 0.43 5.12
C ILE A 315 -15.43 -0.97 5.24
N VAL A 316 -15.27 -1.64 4.10
CA VAL A 316 -14.59 -2.93 4.00
C VAL A 316 -13.50 -2.81 2.93
N ILE A 317 -12.29 -3.33 3.22
CA ILE A 317 -11.16 -3.33 2.30
C ILE A 317 -10.70 -4.74 1.97
N SER A 318 -10.26 -4.98 0.73
CA SER A 318 -9.91 -6.33 0.24
C SER A 318 -8.63 -6.93 0.82
N GLY A 319 -7.91 -6.23 1.69
CA GLY A 319 -6.72 -6.76 2.33
C GLY A 319 -5.92 -5.68 3.04
N LYS A 320 -5.25 -6.07 4.11
CA LYS A 320 -4.41 -5.20 4.94
C LYS A 320 -3.13 -5.90 5.33
N HIS A 321 -2.08 -5.13 5.54
CA HIS A 321 -0.81 -5.60 6.08
C HIS A 321 -0.30 -4.57 7.09
N GLN A 322 0.54 -5.02 8.01
CA GLN A 322 1.05 -4.18 9.08
C GLN A 322 2.34 -3.45 8.70
N LYS A 323 2.66 -3.34 7.40
CA LYS A 323 3.83 -2.60 6.92
C LYS A 323 3.59 -1.10 6.97
N LEU A 324 4.60 -0.38 7.45
CA LEU A 324 4.71 1.07 7.34
C LEU A 324 5.44 1.42 6.04
N TYR A 325 4.93 2.42 5.34
CA TYR A 325 5.64 3.10 4.27
C TYR A 325 6.00 4.49 4.75
N ASP A 326 6.96 5.08 4.07
CA ASP A 326 7.63 6.32 4.47
C ASP A 326 7.22 7.50 3.57
N GLY A 327 6.26 7.29 2.68
CA GLY A 327 5.81 8.26 1.68
C GLY A 327 4.29 8.43 1.69
N TRP A 328 3.63 8.22 2.82
CA TRP A 328 2.17 8.33 2.94
C TRP A 328 1.74 9.80 3.14
N ILE A 329 0.55 10.16 2.66
CA ILE A 329 -0.09 11.48 2.89
C ILE A 329 -1.32 11.30 3.79
N LEU A 330 -1.48 12.20 4.77
CA LEU A 330 -2.72 12.32 5.52
C LEU A 330 -3.88 12.72 4.59
N PRO A 331 -4.98 11.95 4.50
CA PRO A 331 -6.03 12.24 3.55
C PRO A 331 -6.76 13.55 3.87
N HIS A 332 -6.85 14.43 2.86
CA HIS A 332 -7.56 15.70 2.98
C HIS A 332 -9.08 15.49 2.93
N VAL A 333 -9.78 15.96 3.97
CA VAL A 333 -11.25 15.92 4.07
C VAL A 333 -11.81 17.31 4.39
N LYS A 334 -13.02 17.59 3.91
CA LYS A 334 -13.72 18.88 4.12
C LYS A 334 -14.07 19.13 5.59
N ASN A 335 -14.26 18.07 6.36
CA ASN A 335 -14.58 18.17 7.78
C ASN A 335 -13.28 18.31 8.59
N SER A 336 -13.01 19.53 9.09
CA SER A 336 -11.81 19.83 9.87
C SER A 336 -11.75 19.07 11.20
N ASP A 337 -12.88 18.83 11.86
CA ASP A 337 -12.93 18.05 13.10
C ASP A 337 -12.54 16.58 12.85
N PHE A 338 -13.03 16.01 11.75
CA PHE A 338 -12.61 14.67 11.32
C PHE A 338 -11.11 14.63 11.01
N LYS A 339 -10.58 15.62 10.25
CA LYS A 339 -9.14 15.74 9.94
C LYS A 339 -8.33 15.74 11.24
N ASN A 340 -8.65 16.65 12.17
CA ASN A 340 -7.90 16.83 13.40
C ASN A 340 -7.93 15.59 14.30
N LYS A 341 -9.10 14.99 14.51
CA LYS A 341 -9.22 13.77 15.32
C LYS A 341 -8.50 12.57 14.68
N SER A 342 -8.53 12.46 13.36
CA SER A 342 -7.80 11.39 12.66
C SER A 342 -6.28 11.55 12.76
N LEU A 343 -5.79 12.79 12.70
CA LEU A 343 -4.38 13.13 12.87
C LEU A 343 -3.90 12.76 14.28
N ILE A 344 -4.61 13.21 15.32
CA ILE A 344 -4.30 12.87 16.72
C ILE A 344 -4.26 11.35 16.90
N TYR A 345 -5.29 10.65 16.40
CA TYR A 345 -5.36 9.20 16.50
C TYR A 345 -4.15 8.50 15.84
N ILE A 346 -3.68 8.98 14.69
CA ILE A 346 -2.51 8.41 14.02
C ILE A 346 -1.22 8.71 14.77
N LEU A 347 -1.03 9.96 15.21
CA LEU A 347 0.13 10.38 15.99
C LEU A 347 0.28 9.54 17.27
N GLU A 348 -0.79 9.36 18.05
CA GLU A 348 -0.77 8.52 19.25
C GLU A 348 -0.35 7.07 18.97
N ASN A 349 -0.72 6.52 17.80
CA ASN A 349 -0.32 5.17 17.43
C ASN A 349 1.15 5.10 16.98
N LEU A 350 1.64 6.12 16.27
CA LEU A 350 3.06 6.23 15.92
C LEU A 350 3.94 6.41 17.16
N ASP A 351 3.50 7.23 18.11
CA ASP A 351 4.20 7.47 19.38
C ASP A 351 4.42 6.18 20.13
N ARG A 352 3.36 5.38 20.29
CA ARG A 352 3.44 4.05 20.92
C ARG A 352 4.40 3.10 20.21
N ILE A 353 4.52 3.19 18.88
CA ILE A 353 5.46 2.34 18.12
C ILE A 353 6.90 2.78 18.39
N ILE A 354 7.15 4.09 18.34
CA ILE A 354 8.48 4.67 18.50
C ILE A 354 8.97 4.46 19.94
N GLU A 355 8.15 4.82 20.92
CA GLU A 355 8.43 4.69 22.36
C GLU A 355 8.79 3.23 22.72
N LYS A 356 7.94 2.26 22.35
CA LYS A 356 8.22 0.83 22.59
C LYS A 356 9.54 0.38 21.99
N LYS A 357 9.90 0.90 20.81
CA LYS A 357 11.12 0.50 20.12
C LYS A 357 12.36 1.12 20.75
N ILE A 358 12.29 2.39 21.14
CA ILE A 358 13.34 3.08 21.89
C ILE A 358 13.56 2.37 23.22
N GLU A 359 12.51 2.09 23.98
CA GLU A 359 12.59 1.39 25.27
C GLU A 359 13.27 0.02 25.10
N HIS A 360 12.84 -0.78 24.12
CA HIS A 360 13.45 -2.08 23.83
C HIS A 360 14.95 -1.98 23.49
N TYR A 361 15.38 -0.91 22.80
CA TYR A 361 16.78 -0.68 22.43
C TYR A 361 17.59 0.02 23.53
N THR A 362 16.98 0.53 24.58
CA THR A 362 17.68 1.27 25.64
C THR A 362 17.67 0.54 26.98
N ARG A 363 16.81 -0.47 27.16
CA ARG A 363 16.86 -1.38 28.31
C ARG A 363 18.26 -2.00 28.47
N SER A 364 18.85 -1.81 29.64
CA SER A 364 20.07 -2.48 30.09
C SER A 364 19.74 -3.94 30.41
N LEU A 365 20.17 -4.90 29.58
CA LEU A 365 20.14 -6.32 29.93
C LEU A 365 21.41 -7.04 29.45
N PRO A 366 21.87 -8.08 30.19
CA PRO A 366 23.15 -8.75 29.97
C PRO A 366 23.16 -9.56 28.66
N ALA A 367 24.34 -9.62 28.05
CA ALA A 367 24.78 -10.43 26.90
C ALA A 367 23.67 -11.05 26.02
N ASP A 368 23.57 -10.50 24.80
CA ASP A 368 22.72 -10.97 23.71
C ASP A 368 22.68 -12.50 23.60
N SER A 369 21.49 -13.07 23.83
CA SER A 369 21.16 -14.36 23.24
C SER A 369 20.99 -14.12 21.74
N ASN A 370 21.99 -14.52 20.96
CA ASN A 370 21.98 -14.59 19.50
C ASN A 370 20.84 -15.48 18.98
N SER A 371 19.60 -15.01 19.05
CA SER A 371 18.53 -15.49 18.18
C SER A 371 18.49 -14.55 16.98
N GLY A 372 19.49 -14.73 16.11
CA GLY A 372 19.43 -14.28 14.73
C GLY A 372 18.26 -14.98 14.05
N GLY A 373 17.06 -14.44 14.24
CA GLY A 373 15.91 -14.75 13.43
C GLY A 373 16.12 -14.15 12.05
N ASN A 374 16.96 -14.80 11.25
CA ASN A 374 16.82 -14.79 9.80
C ASN A 374 15.44 -15.38 9.51
N SER A 375 14.41 -14.53 9.56
CA SER A 375 13.22 -14.83 8.79
C SER A 375 13.61 -14.45 7.37
N PRO A 376 13.71 -15.42 6.44
CA PRO A 376 13.77 -15.07 5.04
C PRO A 376 12.57 -14.17 4.79
N ASP A 377 12.84 -13.04 4.14
CA ASP A 377 11.83 -12.19 3.55
C ASP A 377 10.83 -13.13 2.84
N PRO A 378 9.54 -13.18 3.21
CA PRO A 378 8.57 -13.66 2.26
C PRO A 378 8.60 -12.56 1.21
N HIS A 379 9.40 -12.78 0.16
CA HIS A 379 9.27 -12.09 -1.10
C HIS A 379 7.79 -11.84 -1.30
N ASP A 380 7.45 -10.57 -1.52
CA ASP A 380 6.10 -10.06 -1.70
C ASP A 380 5.49 -10.70 -2.96
N VAL A 381 5.20 -12.00 -2.89
CA VAL A 381 4.31 -12.72 -3.76
C VAL A 381 2.95 -12.23 -3.32
N GLY A 382 2.57 -11.06 -3.84
CA GLY A 382 1.31 -10.39 -3.55
C GLY A 382 0.21 -11.43 -3.39
N GLY A 383 -0.15 -11.67 -2.12
CA GLY A 383 -1.04 -12.73 -1.70
C GLY A 383 -2.46 -12.39 -2.11
N ASN A 384 -2.76 -12.53 -3.40
CA ASN A 384 -4.12 -12.73 -3.89
C ASN A 384 -4.48 -14.19 -3.60
N ILE A 385 -4.90 -14.43 -2.36
CA ILE A 385 -5.59 -15.67 -2.01
C ILE A 385 -7.03 -15.50 -2.46
N TYR A 386 -7.32 -15.96 -3.67
CA TYR A 386 -8.64 -16.50 -4.02
C TYR A 386 -8.44 -17.97 -4.38
N ASN A 387 -8.36 -18.79 -3.34
CA ASN A 387 -8.45 -20.23 -3.51
C ASN A 387 -9.93 -20.56 -3.73
N MET A 388 -10.37 -20.62 -5.00
CA MET A 388 -11.61 -21.29 -5.35
C MET A 388 -11.24 -22.71 -5.79
N GLY A 389 -11.21 -23.62 -4.82
CA GLY A 389 -11.55 -25.00 -5.11
C GLY A 389 -13.04 -25.02 -5.43
N PHE A 390 -13.41 -25.38 -6.66
CA PHE A 390 -14.50 -26.31 -6.98
C PHE A 390 -14.65 -26.43 -8.50
N MET A 391 -14.73 -27.71 -8.92
CA MET A 391 -15.33 -28.26 -10.15
C MET A 391 -14.51 -28.24 -11.46
N LYS A 392 -13.99 -29.44 -11.75
CA LYS A 392 -13.85 -30.08 -13.06
C LYS A 392 -15.07 -29.79 -13.97
N ASN A 393 -14.77 -29.84 -15.27
CA ASN A 393 -15.65 -29.90 -16.45
C ASN A 393 -16.06 -28.56 -17.04
N LEU A 394 -15.35 -28.19 -18.11
CA LEU A 394 -15.94 -27.58 -19.31
C LEU A 394 -14.92 -27.64 -20.45
N THR A 395 -14.68 -28.86 -20.92
CA THR A 395 -14.34 -29.09 -22.33
C THR A 395 -15.66 -29.13 -23.10
N MET A 396 -15.64 -28.60 -24.33
CA MET A 396 -16.76 -28.48 -25.28
C MET A 396 -17.63 -27.22 -25.09
N TYR A 397 -17.37 -26.20 -25.92
CA TYR A 397 -18.29 -25.74 -26.97
C TYR A 397 -17.63 -24.59 -27.73
N VAL A 398 -16.76 -24.94 -28.68
CA VAL A 398 -16.47 -24.09 -29.85
C VAL A 398 -16.46 -25.03 -31.06
N SER A 399 -17.65 -25.33 -31.56
CA SER A 399 -17.88 -25.89 -32.89
C SER A 399 -19.35 -25.61 -33.25
N GLN A 400 -19.60 -24.41 -33.76
CA GLN A 400 -20.45 -24.09 -34.92
C GLN A 400 -20.66 -22.58 -35.02
#